data_AF-M3UZE6-F1
#
_entry.id   AF-M3UZE6-F1
#
_cell.length_a   1.000
_cell.length_b   1.000
_cell.length_c   1.000
_cell.angle_alpha   90.00
_cell.angle_beta   90.00
_cell.angle_gamma   90.00
#
_symmetry.space_group_name_H-M   'P 1'
#
loop_
_entity.id
_entity.type
_entity.pdbx_description
1 polymer ?
#
loop_
_entity_poly.entity_id
_entity_poly.type
_entity_poly.pdbx_seq_one_letter_code
_entity_poly.pdbx_strand_id
1 'polypeptide(L)'
;VRGDTTQFKDEGNQSVSNKIRANIMLSNATELFSGLEIEILDTLSKVMNFHCELYEPDRADTELWGRKQYGGVFTGLLGELFTSKADMALGDLYYIPFILDVMDLSIPYNTECLTFLTPESLTDISWKTLVLPFS
;
A
#
# COMPACT_ATOMS: atom_id res chain seq x y z
N VAL A 1 -41.11 -16.01 -10.47
CA VAL A 1 -40.71 -15.43 -11.77
C VAL A 1 -39.27 -14.94 -11.60
N ARG A 2 -38.32 -15.88 -11.61
CA ARG A 2 -37.24 -16.00 -12.61
C ARG A 2 -36.43 -14.70 -12.74
N GLY A 3 -35.34 -14.61 -11.96
CA GLY A 3 -34.27 -13.65 -12.18
C GLY A 3 -33.41 -14.17 -13.32
N ASP A 4 -33.31 -13.39 -14.40
CA ASP A 4 -32.41 -13.68 -15.50
C ASP A 4 -31.01 -13.18 -15.16
N THR A 5 -30.09 -14.15 -15.11
CA THR A 5 -28.65 -13.95 -15.07
C THR A 5 -28.18 -13.48 -16.43
N THR A 6 -27.96 -12.19 -16.62
CA THR A 6 -27.18 -11.69 -17.77
C THR A 6 -25.70 -11.95 -17.51
N GLN A 7 -25.20 -13.02 -18.13
CA GLN A 7 -23.76 -13.24 -18.29
C GLN A 7 -23.21 -12.20 -19.25
N PHE A 8 -22.25 -11.40 -18.77
CA PHE A 8 -21.40 -10.59 -19.64
C PHE A 8 -20.39 -11.53 -20.30
N LYS A 9 -20.45 -11.63 -21.62
CA LYS A 9 -19.43 -12.27 -22.46
C LYS A 9 -18.13 -11.46 -22.36
N ASP A 10 -17.07 -12.08 -21.90
CA ASP A 10 -15.70 -11.62 -22.16
C ASP A 10 -15.40 -11.85 -23.66
N GLU A 11 -15.67 -10.84 -24.47
CA GLU A 11 -15.08 -10.73 -25.80
C GLU A 11 -13.68 -10.15 -25.62
N GLY A 12 -12.69 -11.01 -25.89
CA GLY A 12 -11.29 -10.68 -25.81
C GLY A 12 -10.97 -9.42 -26.60
N ASN A 13 -10.50 -8.40 -25.88
CA ASN A 13 -9.71 -7.34 -26.46
C ASN A 13 -8.35 -7.39 -25.79
N GLN A 14 -7.36 -7.76 -26.60
CA GLN A 14 -5.94 -7.78 -26.27
C GLN A 14 -5.50 -6.34 -26.00
N SER A 15 -5.79 -5.84 -24.80
CA SER A 15 -5.16 -4.63 -24.30
C SER A 15 -3.72 -4.99 -24.05
N VAL A 16 -2.87 -4.55 -24.97
CA VAL A 16 -1.41 -4.61 -24.88
C VAL A 16 -1.03 -3.97 -23.54
N SER A 17 -0.86 -4.79 -22.52
CA SER A 17 -0.27 -4.38 -21.25
C SER A 17 1.20 -4.09 -21.53
N ASN A 18 1.45 -2.87 -22.01
CA ASN A 18 2.75 -2.24 -21.88
C ASN A 18 2.97 -2.06 -20.38
N LYS A 19 3.42 -3.11 -19.70
CA LYS A 19 4.02 -2.99 -18.37
C LYS A 19 5.21 -2.06 -18.53
N ILE A 20 5.01 -0.79 -18.19
CA ILE A 20 6.07 0.20 -18.13
C ILE A 20 6.99 -0.26 -17.00
N ARG A 21 8.07 -0.96 -17.37
CA ARG A 21 9.15 -1.25 -16.44
C ARG A 21 9.90 0.06 -16.25
N ALA A 22 9.71 0.72 -15.12
CA ALA A 22 10.60 1.80 -14.72
C ALA A 22 11.99 1.17 -14.49
N ASN A 23 12.89 1.33 -15.46
CA ASN A 23 14.31 1.00 -15.27
C ASN A 23 14.92 2.11 -14.42
N ILE A 24 14.70 2.03 -13.13
CA ILE A 24 15.31 2.92 -12.15
C ILE A 24 16.72 2.36 -11.92
N MET A 25 17.73 3.15 -12.28
CA MET A 25 19.14 2.75 -12.21
C MET A 25 19.54 2.65 -10.73
N LEU A 26 19.35 1.48 -10.15
CA LEU A 26 19.87 1.10 -8.84
C LEU A 26 21.35 0.75 -8.99
N SER A 27 22.21 1.38 -8.19
CA SER A 27 23.59 0.94 -8.08
C SER A 27 23.63 -0.45 -7.42
N ASN A 28 24.00 -1.45 -8.22
CA ASN A 28 24.42 -2.81 -7.83
C ASN A 28 23.45 -3.81 -7.17
N ALA A 29 22.14 -3.55 -7.07
CA ALA A 29 21.16 -4.60 -6.82
C ALA A 29 19.84 -4.29 -7.56
N THR A 30 19.43 -5.16 -8.49
CA THR A 30 18.17 -5.01 -9.21
C THR A 30 17.01 -5.53 -8.37
N GLU A 31 16.71 -4.85 -7.27
CA GLU A 31 15.38 -4.99 -6.66
C GLU A 31 14.43 -4.08 -7.44
N LEU A 32 13.59 -4.70 -8.26
CA LEU A 32 12.71 -3.99 -9.16
C LEU A 32 11.47 -3.58 -8.37
N PHE A 33 11.46 -2.36 -7.85
CA PHE A 33 10.26 -1.77 -7.23
C PHE A 33 9.15 -1.64 -8.27
N SER A 34 7.93 -2.03 -7.90
CA SER A 34 6.74 -1.95 -8.75
C SER A 34 5.52 -1.71 -7.88
N GLY A 35 4.57 -0.93 -8.39
CA GLY A 35 3.35 -0.56 -7.66
C GLY A 35 2.77 0.73 -8.20
N LEU A 36 1.58 1.08 -7.73
CA LEU A 36 0.91 2.33 -8.11
C LEU A 36 1.78 3.55 -7.74
N GLU A 37 2.35 3.55 -6.54
CA GLU A 37 3.17 4.65 -6.01
C GLU A 37 4.42 4.87 -6.87
N ILE A 38 5.02 3.78 -7.38
CA ILE A 38 6.20 3.84 -8.25
C ILE A 38 5.82 4.43 -9.62
N GLU A 39 4.66 4.08 -10.16
CA GLU A 39 4.16 4.66 -11.42
C GLU A 39 3.82 6.15 -11.26
N ILE A 40 3.23 6.55 -10.12
CA ILE A 40 2.98 7.95 -9.79
C ILE A 40 4.31 8.71 -9.72
N LEU A 41 5.30 8.18 -9.00
CA LEU A 41 6.61 8.82 -8.87
C LEU A 41 7.34 8.92 -10.21
N ASP A 42 7.32 7.87 -11.04
CA ASP A 42 7.90 7.88 -12.39
C ASP A 42 7.20 8.90 -13.30
N THR A 43 5.88 9.06 -13.17
CA THR A 43 5.14 10.09 -13.91
C THR A 43 5.53 11.50 -13.46
N LEU A 44 5.61 11.72 -12.14
CA LEU A 44 6.04 12.99 -11.57
C LEU A 44 7.47 13.35 -11.97
N SER A 45 8.39 12.38 -11.92
CA SER A 45 9.80 12.58 -12.28
C SER A 45 9.98 13.08 -13.71
N LYS A 46 9.18 12.57 -14.65
CA LYS A 46 9.17 13.00 -16.05
C LYS A 46 8.57 14.40 -16.24
N VAL A 47 7.48 14.71 -15.54
CA VAL A 47 6.78 16.00 -15.67
C VAL A 47 7.57 17.13 -15.01
N MET A 48 8.14 16.87 -13.85
CA MET A 48 8.89 17.84 -13.06
C MET A 48 10.41 17.81 -13.32
N ASN A 49 10.87 16.88 -14.16
CA ASN A 49 12.26 16.74 -14.60
C ASN A 49 13.25 16.55 -13.43
N PHE A 50 12.97 15.59 -12.55
CA PHE A 50 13.89 15.17 -11.49
C PHE A 50 14.25 13.68 -11.62
N HIS A 51 15.36 13.30 -10.99
CA HIS A 51 15.81 11.90 -10.91
C HIS A 51 15.51 11.34 -9.51
N CYS A 52 15.10 10.07 -9.44
CA CYS A 52 14.79 9.40 -8.19
C CYS A 52 15.79 8.28 -7.93
N GLU A 53 16.32 8.22 -6.72
CA GLU A 53 17.04 7.05 -6.21
C GLU A 53 16.18 6.40 -5.14
N LEU A 54 15.56 5.27 -5.48
CA LEU A 54 14.73 4.50 -4.56
C LEU A 54 15.59 3.52 -3.78
N TYR A 55 15.32 3.40 -2.50
CA TYR A 55 15.90 2.37 -1.64
C TYR A 55 14.93 2.04 -0.52
N GLU A 56 15.11 0.87 0.07
CA GLU A 56 14.39 0.47 1.28
C GLU A 56 15.26 0.79 2.51
N PRO A 57 14.71 1.40 3.58
CA PRO A 57 15.46 1.66 4.80
C PRO A 57 16.05 0.39 5.43
N ASP A 58 17.17 0.54 6.13
CA ASP A 58 17.73 -0.55 6.92
C ASP A 58 16.70 -1.07 7.93
N ARG A 59 16.53 -2.39 8.00
CA ARG A 59 15.63 -3.08 8.95
C ARG A 59 14.15 -2.71 8.78
N ALA A 60 13.72 -2.41 7.55
CA ALA A 60 12.33 -2.11 7.22
C ALA A 60 11.34 -3.20 7.67
N ASP A 61 11.78 -4.47 7.70
CA ASP A 61 11.04 -5.62 8.22
C ASP A 61 10.68 -5.51 9.72
N THR A 62 11.52 -4.84 10.52
CA THR A 62 11.33 -4.71 11.97
C THR A 62 10.86 -3.33 12.42
N GLU A 63 11.35 -2.26 11.78
CA GLU A 63 11.01 -0.88 12.17
C GLU A 63 9.81 -0.34 11.40
N LEU A 64 9.42 -0.94 10.27
CA LEU A 64 8.24 -0.58 9.47
C LEU A 64 8.22 0.94 9.16
N TRP A 65 7.09 1.60 9.39
CA TRP A 65 6.94 3.06 9.29
C TRP A 65 7.86 3.83 10.23
N GLY A 66 8.26 3.23 11.36
CA GLY A 66 9.03 3.90 12.39
C GLY A 66 8.23 4.28 13.63
N ARG A 67 8.95 4.46 14.74
CA ARG A 67 8.38 4.91 16.01
C ARG A 67 9.25 5.95 16.66
N LYS A 68 8.64 6.83 17.45
CA LYS A 68 9.36 7.79 18.28
C LYS A 68 9.97 7.07 19.47
N GLN A 69 11.29 7.18 19.59
CA GLN A 69 12.07 6.65 20.70
C GLN A 69 12.23 7.69 21.81
N TYR A 70 12.69 7.20 22.97
CA TYR A 70 13.13 8.06 24.04
C TYR A 70 14.28 8.97 23.56
N GLY A 71 14.19 10.26 23.87
CA GLY A 71 15.12 11.27 23.37
C GLY A 71 14.69 11.95 22.06
N GLY A 72 13.48 11.69 21.56
CA GLY A 72 12.91 12.42 20.41
C GLY A 72 13.45 11.98 19.05
N VAL A 73 14.18 10.86 19.00
CA VAL A 73 14.69 10.24 17.78
C VAL A 73 13.59 9.35 17.17
N PHE A 74 13.58 9.22 15.85
CA PHE A 74 12.67 8.36 15.12
C PHE A 74 13.43 7.19 14.46
N THR A 75 12.77 6.04 14.32
CA THR A 75 13.29 4.88 13.57
C THR A 75 12.54 4.67 12.27
N GLY A 76 12.93 3.65 11.49
CA GLY A 76 12.24 3.24 10.27
C GLY A 76 12.18 4.36 9.24
N LEU A 77 11.12 4.36 8.44
CA LEU A 77 10.90 5.36 7.39
C LEU A 77 10.89 6.81 7.93
N LEU A 78 10.21 7.03 9.07
CA LEU A 78 10.19 8.34 9.73
C LEU A 78 11.57 8.79 10.21
N GLY A 79 12.44 7.86 10.62
CA GLY A 79 13.81 8.15 11.03
C GLY A 79 14.69 8.64 9.89
N GLU A 80 14.55 8.07 8.70
CA GLU A 80 15.30 8.47 7.50
C GLU A 80 14.93 9.89 7.06
N LEU A 81 13.64 10.25 7.14
CA LEU A 81 13.17 11.62 6.90
C LEU A 81 13.64 12.59 7.98
N PHE A 82 13.50 12.21 9.25
CA PHE A 82 13.89 13.06 10.38
C PHE A 82 15.39 13.38 10.38
N THR A 83 16.22 12.44 9.93
CA THR A 83 17.66 12.62 9.78
C THR A 83 18.09 13.20 8.44
N SER A 84 17.12 13.53 7.57
CA SER A 84 17.33 14.07 6.23
C SER A 84 18.22 13.20 5.33
N LYS A 85 18.16 11.88 5.51
CA LYS A 85 18.78 10.91 4.60
C LYS A 85 17.90 10.61 3.38
N ALA A 86 16.60 10.73 3.54
CA ALA A 86 15.62 10.66 2.47
C ALA A 86 14.94 12.02 2.31
N ASP A 87 14.76 12.47 1.06
CA ASP A 87 14.02 13.69 0.75
C ASP A 87 12.51 13.43 0.64
N MET A 88 12.12 12.20 0.32
CA MET A 88 10.73 11.77 0.17
C MET A 88 10.55 10.35 0.70
N ALA A 89 9.36 10.10 1.25
CA ALA A 89 8.92 8.76 1.64
C ALA A 89 7.67 8.37 0.83
N LEU A 90 7.66 7.13 0.36
CA LEU A 90 6.49 6.53 -0.29
C LEU A 90 5.84 5.53 0.66
N GLY A 91 4.51 5.61 0.80
CA GLY A 91 3.75 4.63 1.57
C GLY A 91 2.36 5.12 1.96
N ASP A 92 1.58 4.19 2.52
CA ASP A 92 0.26 4.45 3.08
C ASP A 92 0.38 5.13 4.46
N LEU A 93 0.63 6.43 4.42
CA LEU A 93 0.87 7.26 5.59
C LEU A 93 -0.42 7.98 6.02
N TYR A 94 -0.74 7.88 7.31
CA TYR A 94 -1.88 8.59 7.87
C TYR A 94 -1.62 10.10 7.98
N TYR A 95 -2.63 10.88 7.63
CA TYR A 95 -2.65 12.32 7.92
C TYR A 95 -2.96 12.57 9.40
N ILE A 96 -1.96 12.39 10.26
CA ILE A 96 -2.07 12.56 11.71
C ILE A 96 -0.98 13.50 12.25
N PRO A 97 -1.23 14.22 13.37
CA PRO A 97 -0.26 15.16 13.93
C PRO A 97 1.13 14.53 14.19
N PHE A 98 1.16 13.26 14.58
CA PHE A 98 2.42 12.54 14.81
C PHE A 98 3.35 12.50 13.60
N ILE A 99 2.79 12.33 12.39
CA ILE A 99 3.57 12.30 11.15
C ILE A 99 3.90 13.72 10.68
N LEU A 100 2.96 14.66 10.87
CA LEU A 100 3.14 16.08 10.54
C LEU A 100 4.22 16.77 11.38
N ASP A 101 4.50 16.27 12.58
CA ASP A 101 5.63 16.74 13.40
C ASP A 101 7.00 16.38 12.80
N VAL A 102 7.05 15.42 11.87
CA VAL A 102 8.29 14.89 11.27
C VAL A 102 8.48 15.36 9.84
N MET A 103 7.40 15.41 9.05
CA MET A 103 7.44 15.79 7.64
C MET A 103 6.16 16.48 7.19
N ASP A 104 6.27 17.26 6.11
CA ASP A 104 5.12 17.80 5.40
C ASP A 104 4.52 16.73 4.49
N LEU A 105 3.20 16.51 4.61
CA LEU A 105 2.45 15.60 3.75
C LEU A 105 1.89 16.34 2.52
N SER A 106 1.88 15.65 1.38
CA SER A 106 1.19 16.12 0.18
C SER A 106 -0.34 16.09 0.33
N ILE A 107 -1.05 16.58 -0.68
CA ILE A 107 -2.49 16.38 -0.77
C ILE A 107 -2.74 14.88 -0.95
N PRO A 108 -3.61 14.25 -0.12
CA PRO A 108 -3.86 12.82 -0.21
C PRO A 108 -4.47 12.47 -1.58
N TYR A 109 -3.87 11.50 -2.26
CA TYR A 109 -4.40 10.97 -3.54
C TYR A 109 -5.39 9.82 -3.34
N ASN A 110 -5.45 9.24 -2.14
CA ASN A 110 -6.39 8.21 -1.73
C ASN A 110 -6.98 8.56 -0.36
N THR A 111 -8.20 8.08 -0.07
CA THR A 111 -8.83 8.22 1.24
C THR A 111 -9.45 6.89 1.62
N GLU A 112 -8.89 6.26 2.66
CA GLU A 112 -9.35 4.96 3.14
C GLU A 112 -9.99 5.07 4.51
N CYS A 113 -10.99 4.23 4.76
CA CYS A 113 -11.65 4.11 6.05
C CYS A 113 -11.23 2.80 6.73
N LEU A 114 -11.03 2.84 8.06
CA LEU A 114 -10.78 1.64 8.84
C LEU A 114 -12.03 0.75 8.83
N THR A 115 -11.87 -0.50 8.43
CA THR A 115 -12.94 -1.51 8.41
C THR A 115 -12.50 -2.76 9.16
N PHE A 116 -13.46 -3.48 9.72
CA PHE A 116 -13.20 -4.78 10.32
C PHE A 116 -13.28 -5.85 9.25
N LEU A 117 -12.19 -6.60 9.08
CA LEU A 117 -12.19 -7.78 8.24
C LEU A 117 -12.51 -9.00 9.11
N THR A 118 -13.71 -9.56 8.95
CA THR A 118 -14.12 -10.81 9.60
C THR A 118 -14.24 -11.91 8.55
N PRO A 119 -13.77 -13.15 8.83
CA PRO A 119 -14.01 -14.26 7.94
C PRO A 119 -15.51 -14.46 7.74
N GLU A 120 -15.91 -14.84 6.54
CA GLU A 120 -17.30 -15.16 6.24
C GLU A 120 -17.78 -16.30 7.14
N SER A 121 -18.95 -16.13 7.76
CA SER A 121 -19.55 -17.19 8.57
C SER A 121 -19.98 -18.32 7.65
N LEU A 122 -19.32 -19.47 7.75
CA LEU A 122 -19.84 -20.71 7.20
C LEU A 122 -21.14 -21.03 7.94
N THR A 123 -22.28 -20.90 7.26
CA THR A 123 -23.56 -21.34 7.83
C THR A 123 -23.55 -22.86 7.88
N ASP A 124 -23.26 -23.43 9.06
CA ASP A 124 -23.42 -24.86 9.26
C ASP A 124 -24.92 -25.17 9.37
N ILE A 125 -25.56 -25.43 8.21
CA ILE A 125 -26.95 -25.88 8.12
C ILE A 125 -27.01 -27.36 8.53
N SER A 126 -26.56 -27.67 9.73
CA SER A 126 -26.67 -29.01 10.27
C SER A 126 -28.12 -29.24 10.67
N TRP A 127 -28.76 -30.22 10.04
CA TRP A 127 -30.07 -30.73 10.46
C TRP A 127 -30.11 -31.11 11.96
N LYS A 128 -28.95 -31.33 12.58
CA LYS A 128 -28.78 -31.55 14.02
C LYS A 128 -29.27 -30.38 14.87
N THR A 129 -29.29 -29.16 14.35
CA THR A 129 -29.87 -27.97 15.01
C THR A 129 -31.38 -28.14 15.28
N LEU A 130 -32.09 -28.90 14.44
CA LEU A 130 -33.53 -29.10 14.61
C LEU A 130 -33.89 -30.01 15.78
N VAL A 131 -32.97 -30.89 16.19
CA VAL A 131 -33.20 -31.88 17.26
C VAL A 131 -32.52 -31.52 18.58
N LEU A 132 -31.64 -30.51 18.58
CA LEU A 132 -30.90 -30.01 19.75
C LEU A 132 -31.76 -29.64 20.99
N PRO A 133 -32.98 -29.06 20.87
CA PRO A 133 -33.75 -28.66 22.05
C PRO A 133 -34.57 -29.80 22.68
N PHE A 134 -34.57 -31.00 22.11
CA PHE A 134 -35.32 -32.14 22.64
C PHE A 134 -34.36 -33.13 23.30
N SER A 135 -34.40 -33.19 24.64
CA SER A 135 -33.69 -34.18 25.47
C SER A 135 -34.60 -35.32 25.89
#